data_AF-A0A419HUH0-F1
#
_entry.id   AF-A0A419HUH0-F1
#
_cell.length_a   1.000
_cell.length_b   1.000
_cell.length_c   1.000
_cell.angle_alpha   90.00
_cell.angle_beta   90.00
_cell.angle_gamma   90.00
#
_symmetry.space_group_name_H-M   'P 1'
#
loop_
_entity.id
_entity.type
_entity.pdbx_description
1 polymer ?
#
loop_
_entity_poly.entity_id
_entity_poly.type
_entity_poly.pdbx_seq_one_letter_code
_entity_poly.pdbx_strand_id
1 'polypeptide(L)'
;MAEFLDWAQRMRPICDVTRKNAEVMISLVHDRLRLTDLRELRPGHMRELLQELYPRFVLLQDERFLIFVIPVARELVRFLVAEGLSEADGDRMQLEIDYSAPLLSELVLNPEYWGEAKAAGHALLAAQELDRDEEEALVYWFEMLRSRLDRVGVSDYAAQFGLPQQLPPVRLPDRAELVCLARSSPLLEMVERFAGWLGPGRLCDRDGVLNWADAVEAANDLDVTRDDLERLAAIASSLTFTQHARGLLRMRPDSLGRWRMADPDFVLDAWASALSLLIVRTPPGGQPESPLDLDYFHEKAMVELVIARENGLTVDAAVEAGFELATGALPRAERRTAWETWALRYPAVVCDFFLALVDHGAAEFDGCRARITPLALSAMREAYGREGVEMLLLPAPERMSAVDLLHAVRDMENEEADAEIALWLGAREPRQAARQLIAAGAVGDSADRVRAIAVAMSTGADLRPIWQDSLGVRTIRPHALLALNFAAGRRPADALPELRPTADDLAWLLLDLLSTPGLAAEPSSVGTLFGECVPDGAEIEVIEHIHAQRDRHPLVHWVLTLIADRHPDADVALSAQSAADRTPHR
;
A
#
# COMPACT_ATOMS: atom_id res chain seq x y z
N MET A 1 -24.06 -34.79 8.53
CA MET A 1 -25.13 -33.92 7.96
C MET A 1 -26.24 -34.72 7.27
N ALA A 2 -25.94 -35.47 6.20
CA ALA A 2 -26.96 -36.21 5.44
C ALA A 2 -27.77 -37.21 6.30
N GLU A 3 -27.11 -37.93 7.21
CA GLU A 3 -27.77 -38.88 8.12
C GLU A 3 -28.80 -38.22 9.06
N PHE A 4 -28.45 -37.07 9.65
CA PHE A 4 -29.35 -36.31 10.52
C PHE A 4 -30.56 -35.76 9.75
N LEU A 5 -30.32 -35.16 8.57
CA LEU A 5 -31.40 -34.59 7.75
C LEU A 5 -32.36 -35.67 7.24
N ASP A 6 -31.84 -36.83 6.83
CA ASP A 6 -32.65 -37.97 6.41
C ASP A 6 -33.44 -38.58 7.59
N TRP A 7 -32.81 -38.73 8.76
CA TRP A 7 -33.50 -39.17 9.99
C TRP A 7 -34.63 -38.21 10.37
N ALA A 8 -34.34 -36.91 10.39
CA ALA A 8 -35.29 -35.90 10.82
C ALA A 8 -36.49 -35.78 9.84
N GLN A 9 -36.23 -35.92 8.53
CA GLN A 9 -37.27 -35.97 7.49
C GLN A 9 -38.16 -37.22 7.58
N ARG A 10 -37.62 -38.36 8.03
CA ARG A 10 -38.39 -39.59 8.30
C ARG A 10 -39.29 -39.47 9.53
N MET A 11 -38.87 -38.71 10.54
CA MET A 11 -39.61 -38.54 11.80
C MET A 11 -40.73 -37.49 11.71
N ARG A 12 -40.57 -36.44 10.89
CA ARG A 12 -41.62 -35.45 10.55
C ARG A 12 -41.28 -34.71 9.24
N PRO A 13 -42.28 -34.19 8.50
CA PRO A 13 -42.01 -33.29 7.38
C PRO A 13 -41.33 -32.00 7.88
N ILE A 14 -40.12 -31.75 7.40
CA ILE A 14 -39.32 -30.57 7.74
C ILE A 14 -39.52 -29.52 6.65
N CYS A 15 -39.86 -28.29 7.02
CA CYS A 15 -39.89 -27.17 6.09
C CYS A 15 -38.47 -26.64 5.81
N ASP A 16 -38.27 -25.95 4.68
CA ASP A 16 -36.95 -25.48 4.24
C ASP A 16 -36.21 -24.63 5.29
N VAL A 17 -36.96 -23.87 6.10
CA VAL A 17 -36.41 -23.04 7.19
C VAL A 17 -35.76 -23.89 8.28
N THR A 18 -36.38 -25.00 8.66
CA THR A 18 -35.84 -25.91 9.67
C THR A 18 -34.62 -26.66 9.12
N ARG A 19 -34.62 -27.01 7.82
CA ARG A 19 -33.45 -27.58 7.14
C ARG A 19 -32.27 -26.60 7.17
N LYS A 20 -32.48 -25.34 6.81
CA LYS A 20 -31.43 -24.31 6.81
C LYS A 20 -30.85 -24.06 8.21
N ASN A 21 -31.70 -24.06 9.25
CA ASN A 21 -31.23 -23.93 10.63
C ASN A 21 -30.41 -25.15 11.09
N ALA A 22 -30.77 -26.36 10.65
CA ALA A 22 -29.97 -27.55 10.89
C ALA A 22 -28.59 -27.46 10.22
N GLU A 23 -28.53 -27.00 8.97
CA GLU A 23 -27.26 -26.80 8.24
C GLU A 23 -26.34 -25.81 8.97
N VAL A 24 -26.88 -24.65 9.38
CA VAL A 24 -26.13 -23.65 10.15
C VAL A 24 -25.60 -24.21 11.46
N MET A 25 -26.46 -24.91 12.21
CA MET A 25 -26.07 -25.49 13.50
C MET A 25 -24.97 -26.56 13.35
N ILE A 26 -25.05 -27.39 12.31
CA ILE A 26 -24.04 -28.40 12.00
C ILE A 26 -22.73 -27.75 11.54
N SER A 27 -22.78 -26.68 10.75
CA SER A 27 -21.59 -25.90 10.38
C SER A 27 -20.91 -25.31 11.62
N LEU A 28 -21.66 -24.74 12.57
CA LEU A 28 -21.07 -24.26 13.83
C LEU A 28 -20.39 -25.38 14.64
N VAL A 29 -20.99 -26.56 14.70
CA VAL A 29 -20.39 -27.73 15.37
C VAL A 29 -19.07 -28.12 14.69
N HIS A 30 -19.03 -28.15 13.37
CA HIS A 30 -17.84 -28.49 12.61
C HIS A 30 -16.76 -27.41 12.70
N ASP A 31 -17.11 -26.17 12.38
CA ASP A 31 -16.16 -25.08 12.15
C ASP A 31 -15.69 -24.42 13.46
N ARG A 32 -16.55 -24.41 14.49
CA ARG A 32 -16.31 -23.66 15.74
C ARG A 32 -16.10 -24.56 16.95
N LEU A 33 -16.88 -25.62 17.12
CA LEU A 33 -16.60 -26.64 18.13
C LEU A 33 -15.50 -27.63 17.69
N ARG A 34 -15.09 -27.59 16.40
CA ARG A 34 -14.04 -28.43 15.82
C ARG A 34 -14.33 -29.94 15.94
N LEU A 35 -15.60 -30.31 15.91
CA LEU A 35 -16.04 -31.70 15.96
C LEU A 35 -16.36 -32.18 14.54
N THR A 36 -15.69 -33.25 14.10
CA THR A 36 -15.87 -33.79 12.75
C THR A 36 -17.06 -34.76 12.66
N ASP A 37 -17.55 -35.24 13.80
CA ASP A 37 -18.75 -36.08 13.92
C ASP A 37 -19.71 -35.51 14.98
N LEU A 38 -21.01 -35.43 14.64
CA LEU A 38 -22.07 -35.01 15.57
C LEU A 38 -22.16 -35.94 16.79
N ARG A 39 -21.78 -37.21 16.65
CA ARG A 39 -21.76 -38.20 17.75
C ARG A 39 -20.73 -37.87 18.82
N GLU A 40 -19.86 -36.89 18.61
CA GLU A 40 -18.93 -36.36 19.62
C GLU A 40 -19.55 -35.29 20.52
N LEU A 41 -20.78 -34.85 20.23
CA LEU A 41 -21.49 -33.91 21.07
C LEU A 41 -21.77 -34.51 22.47
N ARG A 42 -21.49 -33.73 23.51
CA ARG A 42 -21.62 -34.11 24.93
C ARG A 42 -22.31 -32.98 25.72
N PRO A 43 -22.79 -33.25 26.94
CA PRO A 43 -23.25 -32.19 27.85
C PRO A 43 -22.20 -31.08 27.99
N GLY A 44 -22.63 -29.83 27.84
CA GLY A 44 -21.83 -28.61 27.76
C GLY A 44 -21.97 -27.95 26.39
N HIS A 45 -21.94 -28.75 25.32
CA HIS A 45 -21.88 -28.23 23.95
C HIS A 45 -23.19 -27.56 23.50
N MET A 46 -24.36 -27.96 24.02
CA MET A 46 -25.62 -27.30 23.62
C MET A 46 -25.72 -25.89 24.18
N ARG A 47 -25.19 -25.68 25.39
CA ARG A 47 -25.10 -24.34 25.99
C ARG A 47 -24.13 -23.45 25.20
N GLU A 48 -22.92 -23.93 24.94
CA GLU A 48 -21.90 -23.17 24.18
C GLU A 48 -22.40 -22.83 22.76
N LEU A 49 -23.03 -23.79 22.10
CA LEU A 49 -23.58 -23.61 20.76
C LEU A 49 -24.68 -22.54 20.74
N LEU A 50 -25.62 -22.56 21.69
CA LEU A 50 -26.79 -21.67 21.71
C LEU A 50 -26.52 -20.31 22.36
N GLN A 51 -25.62 -20.22 23.34
CA GLN A 51 -25.36 -18.98 24.09
C GLN A 51 -24.12 -18.22 23.61
N GLU A 52 -23.17 -18.89 22.98
CA GLU A 52 -21.90 -18.27 22.58
C GLU A 52 -21.74 -18.27 21.07
N LEU A 53 -21.83 -19.43 20.42
CA LEU A 53 -21.50 -19.53 18.99
C LEU A 53 -22.61 -19.00 18.07
N TYR A 54 -23.86 -19.37 18.33
CA TYR A 54 -24.99 -18.93 17.52
C TYR A 54 -25.18 -17.40 17.59
N PRO A 55 -25.20 -16.76 18.79
CA PRO A 55 -25.29 -15.31 18.90
C PRO A 55 -24.12 -14.57 18.25
N ARG A 56 -22.92 -15.13 18.29
CA ARG A 56 -21.71 -14.49 17.77
C ARG A 56 -21.58 -14.55 16.26
N PHE A 57 -21.97 -15.65 15.62
CA PHE A 57 -21.64 -15.92 14.23
C PHE A 57 -22.83 -15.97 13.27
N VAL A 58 -24.05 -16.18 13.76
CA VAL A 58 -25.21 -16.36 12.87
C VAL A 58 -25.90 -15.02 12.62
N LEU A 59 -25.81 -14.56 11.37
CA LEU A 59 -26.55 -13.42 10.85
C LEU A 59 -27.97 -13.85 10.49
N LEU A 60 -28.97 -13.20 11.10
CA LEU A 60 -30.37 -13.45 10.78
C LEU A 60 -30.90 -12.34 9.87
N GLN A 61 -31.49 -12.77 8.76
CA GLN A 61 -32.22 -11.88 7.85
C GLN A 61 -33.63 -11.55 8.38
N ASP A 62 -34.16 -12.41 9.27
CA ASP A 62 -35.49 -12.24 9.88
C ASP A 62 -35.50 -12.91 11.26
N GLU A 63 -35.86 -12.15 12.30
CA GLU A 63 -35.91 -12.62 13.68
C GLU A 63 -36.91 -13.76 13.90
N ARG A 64 -37.95 -13.87 13.05
CA ARG A 64 -38.91 -14.97 13.10
C ARG A 64 -38.25 -16.33 12.87
N PHE A 65 -37.03 -16.39 12.33
CA PHE A 65 -36.30 -17.63 12.17
C PHE A 65 -35.77 -18.21 13.50
N LEU A 66 -35.69 -17.40 14.56
CA LEU A 66 -35.25 -17.86 15.89
C LEU A 66 -36.15 -18.94 16.48
N ILE A 67 -37.45 -18.92 16.16
CA ILE A 67 -38.42 -19.88 16.69
C ILE A 67 -38.11 -21.33 16.26
N PHE A 68 -37.29 -21.52 15.22
CA PHE A 68 -36.91 -22.83 14.69
C PHE A 68 -35.60 -23.38 15.28
N VAL A 69 -34.78 -22.54 15.93
CA VAL A 69 -33.45 -22.94 16.44
C VAL A 69 -33.55 -23.95 17.58
N ILE A 70 -34.40 -23.66 18.57
CA ILE A 70 -34.59 -24.55 19.73
C ILE A 70 -35.21 -25.90 19.32
N PRO A 71 -36.27 -25.95 18.49
CA PRO A 71 -36.75 -27.22 17.94
C PRO A 71 -35.67 -28.04 17.23
N VAL A 72 -34.81 -27.40 16.43
CA VAL A 72 -33.70 -28.09 15.72
C VAL A 72 -32.69 -28.67 16.71
N ALA A 73 -32.27 -27.91 17.73
CA ALA A 73 -31.36 -28.41 18.76
C ALA A 73 -31.95 -29.63 19.50
N ARG A 74 -33.26 -29.61 19.79
CA ARG A 74 -33.94 -30.74 20.45
C ARG A 74 -34.05 -31.97 19.55
N GLU A 75 -34.24 -31.79 18.24
CA GLU A 75 -34.20 -32.89 17.27
C GLU A 75 -32.79 -33.47 17.14
N LEU A 76 -31.76 -32.62 17.16
CA LEU A 76 -30.37 -33.06 17.14
C LEU A 76 -30.04 -33.95 18.33
N VAL A 77 -30.43 -33.56 19.55
CA VAL A 77 -30.22 -34.40 20.74
C VAL A 77 -31.01 -35.73 20.64
N ARG A 78 -32.24 -35.71 20.13
CA ARG A 78 -33.02 -36.95 19.92
C ARG A 78 -32.38 -37.88 18.89
N PHE A 79 -31.82 -37.33 17.82
CA PHE A 79 -31.03 -38.09 16.86
C PHE A 79 -29.82 -38.73 17.54
N LEU A 80 -29.07 -37.98 18.35
CA LEU A 80 -27.90 -38.53 19.05
C LEU A 80 -28.26 -39.68 19.99
N VAL A 81 -29.38 -39.60 20.72
CA VAL A 81 -29.88 -40.70 21.56
C VAL A 81 -30.26 -41.91 20.71
N ALA A 82 -30.92 -41.71 19.57
CA ALA A 82 -31.24 -42.79 18.62
C ALA A 82 -29.98 -43.46 18.05
N GLU A 83 -28.89 -42.72 17.89
CA GLU A 83 -27.59 -43.19 17.39
C GLU A 83 -26.64 -43.70 18.50
N GLY A 84 -27.11 -43.81 19.74
CA GLY A 84 -26.39 -44.47 20.83
C GLY A 84 -25.80 -43.57 21.92
N LEU A 85 -26.16 -42.28 21.96
CA LEU A 85 -25.92 -41.43 23.13
C LEU A 85 -26.77 -41.92 24.33
N SER A 86 -26.20 -41.90 25.54
CA SER A 86 -26.93 -42.33 26.73
C SER A 86 -28.16 -41.44 26.99
N GLU A 87 -29.27 -42.02 27.45
CA GLU A 87 -30.47 -41.25 27.81
C GLU A 87 -30.15 -40.17 28.86
N ALA A 88 -29.27 -40.48 29.83
CA ALA A 88 -28.84 -39.53 30.86
C ALA A 88 -28.08 -38.33 30.28
N ASP A 89 -27.20 -38.53 29.29
CA ASP A 89 -26.51 -37.41 28.62
C ASP A 89 -27.47 -36.65 27.70
N GLY A 90 -28.39 -37.35 27.04
CA GLY A 90 -29.49 -36.74 26.29
C GLY A 90 -30.32 -35.80 27.15
N ASP A 91 -30.75 -36.24 28.33
CA ASP A 91 -31.53 -35.44 29.28
C ASP A 91 -30.75 -34.21 29.76
N ARG A 92 -29.45 -34.34 30.02
CA ARG A 92 -28.59 -33.20 30.40
C ARG A 92 -28.48 -32.16 29.29
N MET A 93 -28.36 -32.61 28.03
CA MET A 93 -28.32 -31.71 26.89
C MET A 93 -29.67 -31.05 26.63
N GLN A 94 -30.79 -31.74 26.89
CA GLN A 94 -32.12 -31.12 26.86
C GLN A 94 -32.25 -30.02 27.92
N LEU A 95 -31.74 -30.24 29.14
CA LEU A 95 -31.72 -29.21 30.19
C LEU A 95 -30.89 -27.98 29.80
N GLU A 96 -29.77 -28.16 29.09
CA GLU A 96 -28.99 -27.05 28.55
C GLU A 96 -29.74 -26.24 27.50
N ILE A 97 -30.49 -26.92 26.63
CA ILE A 97 -31.36 -26.29 25.64
C ILE A 97 -32.47 -25.51 26.36
N ASP A 98 -33.12 -26.11 27.35
CA ASP A 98 -34.20 -25.46 28.12
C ASP A 98 -33.71 -24.23 28.88
N TYR A 99 -32.48 -24.26 29.40
CA TYR A 99 -31.84 -23.12 30.05
C TYR A 99 -31.49 -22.00 29.05
N SER A 100 -31.10 -22.36 27.82
CA SER A 100 -30.70 -21.40 26.78
C SER A 100 -31.88 -20.82 26.00
N ALA A 101 -32.98 -21.56 25.89
CA ALA A 101 -34.17 -21.17 25.12
C ALA A 101 -34.75 -19.79 25.47
N PRO A 102 -34.96 -19.41 26.75
CA PRO A 102 -35.50 -18.08 27.07
C PRO A 102 -34.50 -16.94 26.82
N LEU A 103 -33.19 -17.22 26.80
CA LEU A 103 -32.12 -16.24 26.61
C LEU A 103 -31.78 -16.01 25.14
N LEU A 104 -32.07 -16.99 24.27
CA LEU A 104 -31.58 -17.00 22.89
C LEU A 104 -31.95 -15.74 22.11
N SER A 105 -33.17 -15.24 22.24
CA SER A 105 -33.60 -14.03 21.53
C SER A 105 -32.81 -12.80 21.98
N GLU A 106 -32.59 -12.64 23.28
CA GLU A 106 -31.82 -11.53 23.83
C GLU A 106 -30.36 -11.61 23.38
N LEU A 107 -29.73 -12.78 23.51
CA LEU A 107 -28.34 -12.98 23.12
C LEU A 107 -28.12 -12.75 21.62
N VAL A 108 -29.02 -13.26 20.77
CA VAL A 108 -28.86 -13.15 19.32
C VAL A 108 -29.09 -11.73 18.81
N LEU A 109 -29.99 -10.96 19.44
CA LEU A 109 -30.34 -9.60 19.01
C LEU A 109 -29.53 -8.51 19.70
N ASN A 110 -28.85 -8.81 20.82
CA ASN A 110 -28.02 -7.85 21.51
C ASN A 110 -26.62 -7.77 20.87
N PRO A 111 -26.21 -6.59 20.35
CA PRO A 111 -24.91 -6.38 19.72
C PRO A 111 -23.70 -6.69 20.61
N GLU A 112 -23.84 -6.65 21.93
CA GLU A 112 -22.76 -6.96 22.87
C GLU A 112 -22.25 -8.41 22.75
N TYR A 113 -23.06 -9.32 22.22
CA TYR A 113 -22.71 -10.73 22.06
C TYR A 113 -22.33 -11.10 20.62
N TRP A 114 -22.25 -10.13 19.71
CA TRP A 114 -21.92 -10.39 18.31
C TRP A 114 -20.42 -10.49 18.08
N GLY A 115 -20.03 -11.33 17.13
CA GLY A 115 -18.69 -11.32 16.57
C GLY A 115 -18.57 -10.24 15.50
N GLU A 116 -17.33 -9.82 15.23
CA GLU A 116 -16.98 -8.76 14.28
C GLU A 116 -17.68 -8.93 12.91
N ALA A 117 -17.66 -10.14 12.34
CA ALA A 117 -18.29 -10.44 11.06
C ALA A 117 -19.83 -10.28 11.08
N LYS A 118 -20.49 -10.66 12.18
CA LYS A 118 -21.94 -10.51 12.33
C LYS A 118 -22.33 -9.05 12.53
N ALA A 119 -21.55 -8.30 13.30
CA ALA A 119 -21.75 -6.86 13.49
C ALA A 119 -21.62 -6.10 12.17
N ALA A 120 -20.61 -6.42 11.36
CA ALA A 120 -20.45 -5.87 10.01
C ALA A 120 -21.64 -6.23 9.09
N GLY A 121 -22.12 -7.47 9.15
CA GLY A 121 -23.29 -7.92 8.38
C GLY A 121 -24.58 -7.20 8.74
N HIS A 122 -24.86 -6.98 10.04
CA HIS A 122 -26.03 -6.20 10.46
C HIS A 122 -25.91 -4.71 10.11
N ALA A 123 -24.71 -4.13 10.14
CA ALA A 123 -24.48 -2.76 9.67
C ALA A 123 -24.76 -2.61 8.17
N LEU A 124 -24.37 -3.61 7.37
CA LEU A 124 -24.64 -3.63 5.92
C LEU A 124 -26.14 -3.79 5.63
N LEU A 125 -26.86 -4.63 6.38
CA LEU A 125 -28.32 -4.78 6.25
C LEU A 125 -29.06 -3.51 6.67
N ALA A 126 -28.62 -2.84 7.74
CA ALA A 126 -29.18 -1.56 8.17
C ALA A 126 -28.98 -0.46 7.11
N ALA A 127 -27.85 -0.48 6.38
CA ALA A 127 -27.60 0.45 5.28
C ALA A 127 -28.52 0.25 4.06
N GLN A 128 -29.20 -0.90 3.94
CA GLN A 128 -30.09 -1.20 2.81
C GLN A 128 -31.55 -0.76 3.04
N GLU A 129 -31.94 -0.36 4.25
CA GLU A 129 -33.34 -0.06 4.62
C GLU A 129 -33.60 1.39 5.07
N LEU A 130 -32.64 2.33 4.95
CA LEU A 130 -32.78 3.69 5.46
C LEU A 130 -33.10 4.75 4.39
N ASP A 131 -33.89 5.76 4.79
CA ASP A 131 -34.26 6.91 3.97
C ASP A 131 -33.20 8.03 4.06
N ARG A 132 -33.16 8.93 3.06
CA ARG A 132 -32.03 9.86 2.80
C ARG A 132 -31.65 10.84 3.93
N ASP A 133 -32.52 11.15 4.88
CA ASP A 133 -32.27 12.20 5.88
C ASP A 133 -31.52 11.70 7.14
N GLU A 134 -31.24 10.40 7.25
CA GLU A 134 -30.45 9.79 8.35
C GLU A 134 -28.99 9.49 7.95
N GLU A 135 -28.57 9.91 6.74
CA GLU A 135 -27.19 9.79 6.20
C GLU A 135 -26.14 10.48 7.09
N GLU A 136 -26.46 11.61 7.73
CA GLU A 136 -25.52 12.35 8.59
C GLU A 136 -25.19 11.60 9.89
N ALA A 137 -26.15 10.86 10.45
CA ALA A 137 -25.93 10.04 11.63
C ALA A 137 -25.04 8.83 11.31
N LEU A 138 -25.17 8.28 10.11
CA LEU A 138 -24.29 7.23 9.58
C LEU A 138 -22.89 7.74 9.28
N VAL A 139 -22.71 8.92 8.70
CA VAL A 139 -21.38 9.52 8.48
C VAL A 139 -20.66 9.74 9.80
N TYR A 140 -21.34 10.29 10.81
CA TYR A 140 -20.77 10.46 12.15
C TYR A 140 -20.43 9.12 12.82
N TRP A 141 -21.26 8.09 12.65
CA TRP A 141 -21.04 6.77 13.23
C TRP A 141 -19.97 5.96 12.48
N PHE A 142 -19.87 6.08 11.16
CA PHE A 142 -18.79 5.52 10.34
C PHE A 142 -17.46 6.22 10.59
N GLU A 143 -17.42 7.53 10.77
CA GLU A 143 -16.20 8.23 11.18
C GLU A 143 -15.77 7.84 12.59
N MET A 144 -16.71 7.60 13.51
CA MET A 144 -16.42 7.12 14.86
C MET A 144 -15.94 5.67 14.88
N LEU A 145 -16.55 4.79 14.07
CA LEU A 145 -16.16 3.39 13.92
C LEU A 145 -14.81 3.27 13.18
N ARG A 146 -14.61 4.05 12.12
CA ARG A 146 -13.33 4.22 11.41
C ARG A 146 -12.26 4.74 12.35
N SER A 147 -12.51 5.80 13.12
CA SER A 147 -11.58 6.30 14.14
C SER A 147 -11.29 5.28 15.25
N ARG A 148 -12.21 4.36 15.54
CA ARG A 148 -12.00 3.25 16.48
C ARG A 148 -11.24 2.08 15.86
N LEU A 149 -11.43 1.79 14.58
CA LEU A 149 -10.68 0.80 13.80
C LEU A 149 -9.26 1.29 13.51
N ASP A 150 -9.10 2.57 13.14
CA ASP A 150 -7.82 3.28 13.00
C ASP A 150 -6.98 3.27 14.29
N ARG A 151 -7.63 3.13 15.46
CA ARG A 151 -6.95 3.00 16.76
C ARG A 151 -6.50 1.57 17.10
N VAL A 152 -6.99 0.56 16.37
CA VAL A 152 -6.72 -0.87 16.62
C VAL A 152 -5.99 -1.53 15.44
N GLY A 153 -5.92 -0.89 14.29
CA GLY A 153 -5.01 -1.24 13.21
C GLY A 153 -5.09 -0.20 12.11
N VAL A 154 -3.96 0.44 11.80
CA VAL A 154 -3.70 0.89 10.43
C VAL A 154 -4.12 -0.29 9.54
N SER A 155 -4.89 -0.06 8.49
CA SER A 155 -4.98 -1.02 7.39
C SER A 155 -3.56 -1.51 7.14
N ASP A 156 -3.24 -2.79 7.38
CA ASP A 156 -1.87 -3.27 7.24
C ASP A 156 -1.48 -3.37 5.76
N TYR A 157 -2.09 -2.55 4.91
CA TYR A 157 -1.80 -2.29 3.50
C TYR A 157 -0.31 -2.06 3.31
N ALA A 158 0.30 -1.26 4.18
CA ALA A 158 1.72 -1.01 4.17
C ALA A 158 2.52 -2.31 4.33
N ALA A 159 2.23 -3.17 5.31
CA ALA A 159 2.97 -4.43 5.44
C ALA A 159 2.56 -5.47 4.38
N GLN A 160 1.29 -5.51 3.95
CA GLN A 160 0.78 -6.41 2.92
C GLN A 160 1.58 -6.26 1.63
N PHE A 161 1.89 -5.02 1.23
CA PHE A 161 2.62 -4.73 0.00
C PHE A 161 4.10 -4.39 0.22
N GLY A 162 4.57 -4.37 1.46
CA GLY A 162 5.96 -4.04 1.83
C GLY A 162 6.30 -2.55 1.66
N LEU A 163 5.31 -1.68 1.78
CA LEU A 163 5.46 -0.23 1.67
C LEU A 163 5.89 0.41 3.00
N PRO A 164 6.70 1.48 2.96
CA PRO A 164 6.84 2.36 4.12
C PRO A 164 5.52 3.09 4.41
N GLN A 165 5.35 3.53 5.65
CA GLN A 165 4.20 4.37 6.07
C GLN A 165 4.16 5.71 5.31
N GLN A 166 5.31 6.18 4.83
CA GLN A 166 5.44 7.40 4.05
C GLN A 166 6.27 7.12 2.79
N LEU A 167 5.67 7.39 1.63
CA LEU A 167 6.34 7.36 0.33
C LEU A 167 7.03 8.71 0.06
N PRO A 168 8.04 8.73 -0.82
CA PRO A 168 8.73 9.97 -1.17
C PRO A 168 7.74 11.02 -1.69
N PRO A 169 7.96 12.30 -1.38
CA PRO A 169 7.03 13.35 -1.77
C PRO A 169 7.03 13.55 -3.29
N VAL A 170 5.91 14.03 -3.83
CA VAL A 170 5.71 14.15 -5.27
C VAL A 170 5.30 15.56 -5.69
N ARG A 171 5.64 15.94 -6.93
CA ARG A 171 5.01 17.06 -7.64
C ARG A 171 3.88 16.55 -8.51
N LEU A 172 2.74 17.21 -8.42
CA LEU A 172 1.61 16.97 -9.30
C LEU A 172 1.28 18.23 -10.10
N PRO A 173 0.77 18.08 -11.33
CA PRO A 173 0.12 19.15 -12.06
C PRO A 173 -0.95 19.85 -11.25
N ASP A 174 -1.33 21.05 -11.70
CA ASP A 174 -2.47 21.71 -11.09
C ASP A 174 -3.77 20.93 -11.36
N ARG A 175 -4.79 21.24 -10.56
CA ARG A 175 -6.06 20.53 -10.62
C ARG A 175 -6.75 20.66 -11.99
N ALA A 176 -6.61 21.79 -12.68
CA ALA A 176 -7.25 22.00 -13.98
C ALA A 176 -6.59 21.13 -15.06
N GLU A 177 -5.27 20.98 -14.99
CA GLU A 177 -4.51 20.09 -15.86
C GLU A 177 -4.88 18.61 -15.63
N LEU A 178 -4.99 18.17 -14.37
CA LEU A 178 -5.45 16.81 -14.03
C LEU A 178 -6.84 16.52 -14.61
N VAL A 179 -7.77 17.48 -14.55
CA VAL A 179 -9.12 17.32 -15.13
C VAL A 179 -9.06 17.22 -16.66
N CYS A 180 -8.19 18.00 -17.32
CA CYS A 180 -7.97 17.90 -18.76
C CYS A 180 -7.39 16.55 -19.18
N LEU A 181 -6.45 16.00 -18.40
CA LEU A 181 -5.93 14.65 -18.60
C LEU A 181 -7.03 13.61 -18.43
N ALA A 182 -7.86 13.71 -17.37
CA ALA A 182 -8.93 12.75 -17.09
C ALA A 182 -10.00 12.73 -18.20
N ARG A 183 -10.36 13.90 -18.74
CA ARG A 183 -11.28 14.03 -19.88
C ARG A 183 -10.74 13.43 -21.18
N SER A 184 -9.42 13.29 -21.28
CA SER A 184 -8.74 12.74 -22.45
C SER A 184 -8.55 11.21 -22.37
N SER A 185 -9.12 10.54 -21.35
CA SER A 185 -9.05 9.09 -21.18
C SER A 185 -9.71 8.34 -22.36
N PRO A 186 -8.93 7.55 -23.14
CA PRO A 186 -9.48 6.76 -24.25
C PRO A 186 -10.51 5.72 -23.79
N LEU A 187 -10.29 5.09 -22.63
CA LEU A 187 -11.19 4.10 -22.05
C LEU A 187 -12.54 4.70 -21.72
N LEU A 188 -12.57 5.88 -21.08
CA LEU A 188 -13.85 6.53 -20.74
C LEU A 188 -14.58 7.04 -21.99
N GLU A 189 -13.84 7.44 -23.04
CA GLU A 189 -14.43 7.69 -24.35
C GLU A 189 -15.06 6.42 -24.94
N MET A 190 -14.38 5.27 -24.83
CA MET A 190 -14.91 4.01 -25.31
C MET A 190 -16.12 3.54 -24.50
N VAL A 191 -16.13 3.74 -23.18
CA VAL A 191 -17.28 3.50 -22.30
C VAL A 191 -18.48 4.35 -22.71
N GLU A 192 -18.26 5.63 -23.05
CA GLU A 192 -19.31 6.51 -23.56
C GLU A 192 -19.84 6.04 -24.92
N ARG A 193 -18.95 5.62 -25.84
CA ARG A 193 -19.34 5.05 -27.15
C ARG A 193 -20.16 3.78 -26.98
N PHE A 194 -19.76 2.88 -26.08
CA PHE A 194 -20.52 1.67 -25.76
C PHE A 194 -21.89 2.00 -25.19
N ALA A 195 -21.97 2.93 -24.23
CA ALA A 195 -23.23 3.39 -23.66
C ALA A 195 -24.13 4.00 -24.75
N GLY A 196 -23.58 4.80 -25.67
CA GLY A 196 -24.29 5.34 -26.82
C GLY A 196 -24.78 4.27 -27.80
N TRP A 197 -23.98 3.22 -28.03
CA TRP A 197 -24.34 2.09 -28.90
C TRP A 197 -25.56 1.31 -28.36
N LEU A 198 -25.69 1.17 -27.04
CA LEU A 198 -26.87 0.56 -26.42
C LEU A 198 -28.17 1.32 -26.70
N GLY A 199 -28.08 2.64 -26.91
CA GLY A 199 -29.19 3.50 -27.26
C GLY A 199 -30.40 3.35 -26.31
N PRO A 200 -31.63 3.18 -26.82
CA PRO A 200 -32.83 3.03 -25.99
C PRO A 200 -32.91 1.69 -25.24
N GLY A 201 -32.12 0.69 -25.64
CA GLY A 201 -31.97 -0.59 -24.95
C GLY A 201 -31.75 -1.78 -25.88
N ARG A 202 -30.89 -2.71 -25.43
CA ARG A 202 -30.54 -3.98 -26.07
C ARG A 202 -30.88 -5.15 -25.13
N LEU A 203 -31.11 -6.34 -25.69
CA LEU A 203 -31.51 -7.50 -24.90
C LEU A 203 -30.34 -8.06 -24.09
N CYS A 204 -30.55 -8.25 -22.79
CA CYS A 204 -29.56 -8.81 -21.89
C CYS A 204 -30.17 -9.87 -20.96
N ASP A 205 -29.32 -10.62 -20.27
CA ASP A 205 -29.73 -11.55 -19.23
C ASP A 205 -30.01 -10.83 -17.89
N ARG A 206 -30.20 -11.62 -16.82
CA ARG A 206 -30.53 -11.10 -15.48
C ARG A 206 -29.39 -10.30 -14.87
N ASP A 207 -28.16 -10.59 -15.27
CA ASP A 207 -26.94 -9.96 -14.74
C ASP A 207 -26.55 -8.73 -15.59
N GLY A 208 -27.39 -8.37 -16.58
CA GLY A 208 -27.15 -7.24 -17.47
C GLY A 208 -26.13 -7.55 -18.57
N VAL A 209 -25.80 -8.81 -18.80
CA VAL A 209 -24.88 -9.22 -19.86
C VAL A 209 -25.63 -9.30 -21.18
N LEU A 210 -25.08 -8.65 -22.21
CA LEU A 210 -25.67 -8.67 -23.55
C LEU A 210 -25.79 -10.11 -24.07
N ASN A 211 -26.87 -10.37 -24.81
CA ASN A 211 -26.94 -11.63 -25.55
C ASN A 211 -25.80 -11.72 -26.57
N TRP A 212 -25.48 -12.93 -27.01
CA TRP A 212 -24.34 -13.18 -27.88
C TRP A 212 -24.37 -12.41 -29.20
N ALA A 213 -25.55 -12.23 -29.82
CA ALA A 213 -25.66 -11.54 -31.10
C ALA A 213 -25.37 -10.03 -30.94
N ASP A 214 -25.98 -9.38 -29.94
CA ASP A 214 -25.72 -7.98 -29.62
C ASP A 214 -24.27 -7.78 -29.14
N ALA A 215 -23.69 -8.73 -28.41
CA ALA A 215 -22.28 -8.65 -27.99
C ALA A 215 -21.31 -8.72 -29.18
N VAL A 216 -21.57 -9.58 -30.17
CA VAL A 216 -20.76 -9.66 -31.40
C VAL A 216 -20.93 -8.41 -32.27
N GLU A 217 -22.16 -7.90 -32.40
CA GLU A 217 -22.44 -6.64 -33.09
C GLU A 217 -21.68 -5.47 -32.45
N ALA A 218 -21.79 -5.30 -31.12
CA ALA A 218 -21.11 -4.26 -30.38
C ALA A 218 -19.57 -4.35 -30.49
N ALA A 219 -19.00 -5.55 -30.37
CA ALA A 219 -17.57 -5.76 -30.47
C ALA A 219 -17.03 -5.33 -31.85
N ASN A 220 -17.74 -5.68 -32.93
CA ASN A 220 -17.37 -5.27 -34.29
C ASN A 220 -17.55 -3.77 -34.53
N ASP A 221 -18.67 -3.19 -34.06
CA ASP A 221 -18.97 -1.76 -34.27
C ASP A 221 -18.02 -0.84 -33.47
N LEU A 222 -17.55 -1.30 -32.31
CA LEU A 222 -16.63 -0.57 -31.44
C LEU A 222 -15.15 -0.86 -31.73
N ASP A 223 -14.86 -1.85 -32.59
CA ASP A 223 -13.52 -2.33 -32.93
C ASP A 223 -12.74 -2.83 -31.71
N VAL A 224 -13.39 -3.68 -30.91
CA VAL A 224 -12.83 -4.25 -29.68
C VAL A 224 -13.01 -5.76 -29.65
N THR A 225 -12.19 -6.46 -28.85
CA THR A 225 -12.43 -7.89 -28.64
C THR A 225 -13.67 -8.13 -27.78
N ARG A 226 -14.18 -9.36 -27.76
CA ARG A 226 -15.30 -9.71 -26.88
C ARG A 226 -14.94 -9.54 -25.39
N ASP A 227 -13.72 -9.91 -25.02
CA ASP A 227 -13.25 -9.80 -23.64
C ASP A 227 -13.05 -8.32 -23.24
N ASP A 228 -12.70 -7.45 -24.20
CA ASP A 228 -12.69 -6.00 -24.01
C ASP A 228 -14.10 -5.44 -23.87
N LEU A 229 -15.07 -5.94 -24.64
CA LEU A 229 -16.45 -5.51 -24.50
C LEU A 229 -17.03 -5.86 -23.13
N GLU A 230 -16.76 -7.07 -22.62
CA GLU A 230 -17.19 -7.49 -21.28
C GLU A 230 -16.56 -6.58 -20.19
N ARG A 231 -15.28 -6.21 -20.34
CA ARG A 231 -14.62 -5.20 -19.48
C ARG A 231 -15.33 -3.85 -19.54
N LEU A 232 -15.53 -3.33 -20.75
CA LEU A 232 -16.16 -2.03 -20.99
C LEU A 232 -17.57 -1.99 -20.40
N ALA A 233 -18.34 -3.07 -20.54
CA ALA A 233 -19.67 -3.17 -19.97
C ALA A 233 -19.67 -3.15 -18.44
N ALA A 234 -18.72 -3.86 -17.79
CA ALA A 234 -18.57 -3.86 -16.34
C ALA A 234 -18.20 -2.46 -15.81
N ILE A 235 -17.28 -1.77 -16.47
CA ILE A 235 -16.89 -0.39 -16.13
C ILE A 235 -18.07 0.57 -16.34
N ALA A 236 -18.75 0.48 -17.48
CA ALA A 236 -19.91 1.31 -17.78
C ALA A 236 -21.05 1.15 -16.76
N SER A 237 -21.28 -0.08 -16.29
CA SER A 237 -22.26 -0.38 -15.25
C SER A 237 -21.84 0.21 -13.90
N SER A 238 -20.59 -0.02 -13.50
CA SER A 238 -20.04 0.43 -12.21
C SER A 238 -20.00 1.96 -12.10
N LEU A 239 -19.67 2.65 -13.20
CA LEU A 239 -19.69 4.11 -13.29
C LEU A 239 -21.10 4.68 -13.55
N THR A 240 -22.12 3.82 -13.65
CA THR A 240 -23.52 4.19 -13.87
C THR A 240 -23.80 4.90 -15.20
N PHE A 241 -23.01 4.60 -16.24
CA PHE A 241 -23.29 5.00 -17.62
C PHE A 241 -24.43 4.19 -18.23
N THR A 242 -24.62 2.97 -17.76
CA THR A 242 -25.67 2.06 -18.19
C THR A 242 -26.61 1.70 -17.04
N GLN A 243 -27.78 1.20 -17.40
CA GLN A 243 -28.75 0.63 -16.46
C GLN A 243 -29.40 -0.58 -17.10
N HIS A 244 -29.60 -1.63 -16.31
CA HIS A 244 -30.35 -2.80 -16.72
C HIS A 244 -31.71 -2.82 -16.01
N ALA A 245 -32.80 -2.94 -16.79
CA ALA A 245 -34.13 -3.17 -16.25
C ALA A 245 -34.98 -3.98 -17.23
N ARG A 246 -35.75 -4.95 -16.70
CA ARG A 246 -36.71 -5.76 -17.47
C ARG A 246 -36.07 -6.51 -18.67
N GLY A 247 -34.84 -7.01 -18.51
CA GLY A 247 -34.12 -7.74 -19.57
C GLY A 247 -33.56 -6.85 -20.68
N LEU A 248 -33.50 -5.53 -20.44
CA LEU A 248 -32.91 -4.57 -21.36
C LEU A 248 -31.75 -3.82 -20.70
N LEU A 249 -30.57 -3.91 -21.29
CA LEU A 249 -29.43 -3.08 -20.97
C LEU A 249 -29.51 -1.82 -21.84
N ARG A 250 -29.52 -0.65 -21.21
CA ARG A 250 -29.65 0.63 -21.92
C ARG A 250 -28.75 1.69 -21.34
N MET A 251 -28.50 2.71 -22.14
CA MET A 251 -27.85 3.93 -21.67
C MET A 251 -28.67 4.62 -20.58
N ARG A 252 -28.01 5.22 -19.59
CA ARG A 252 -28.67 6.19 -18.72
C ARG A 252 -28.77 7.54 -19.44
N PRO A 253 -29.98 8.13 -19.57
CA PRO A 253 -30.18 9.37 -20.34
C PRO A 253 -29.35 10.56 -19.84
N ASP A 254 -29.03 10.59 -18.54
CA ASP A 254 -28.25 11.65 -17.90
C ASP A 254 -26.73 11.48 -18.07
N SER A 255 -26.25 10.36 -18.62
CA SER A 255 -24.82 10.01 -18.58
C SER A 255 -24.04 10.47 -19.82
N LEU A 256 -24.66 10.54 -21.00
CA LEU A 256 -23.96 10.84 -22.27
C LEU A 256 -23.66 12.34 -22.40
N GLY A 257 -22.41 12.71 -22.73
CA GLY A 257 -21.94 14.10 -22.85
C GLY A 257 -21.87 14.91 -21.54
N ARG A 258 -22.55 14.48 -20.47
CA ARG A 258 -22.52 15.16 -19.18
C ARG A 258 -21.25 14.91 -18.40
N TRP A 259 -20.67 13.71 -18.41
CA TRP A 259 -19.47 13.46 -17.60
C TRP A 259 -18.29 14.35 -18.00
N ARG A 260 -18.05 14.55 -19.32
CA ARG A 260 -17.01 15.48 -19.82
C ARG A 260 -17.28 16.94 -19.44
N MET A 261 -18.54 17.30 -19.31
CA MET A 261 -18.98 18.66 -18.92
C MET A 261 -19.34 18.75 -17.43
N ALA A 262 -19.12 17.67 -16.67
CA ALA A 262 -19.44 17.62 -15.26
C ALA A 262 -18.46 18.48 -14.48
N ASP A 263 -18.80 18.68 -13.21
CA ASP A 263 -17.89 19.32 -12.29
C ASP A 263 -16.55 18.56 -12.23
N PRO A 264 -15.44 19.29 -12.00
CA PRO A 264 -14.11 18.71 -11.91
C PRO A 264 -13.95 17.54 -10.93
N ASP A 265 -14.65 17.57 -9.78
CA ASP A 265 -14.57 16.50 -8.77
C ASP A 265 -15.14 15.20 -9.35
N PHE A 266 -16.36 15.24 -9.90
CA PHE A 266 -17.00 14.09 -10.52
C PHE A 266 -16.16 13.46 -11.63
N VAL A 267 -15.49 14.29 -12.47
CA VAL A 267 -14.62 13.79 -13.54
C VAL A 267 -13.45 12.99 -12.97
N LEU A 268 -12.77 13.52 -11.95
CA LEU A 268 -11.62 12.87 -11.34
C LEU A 268 -12.05 11.60 -10.58
N ASP A 269 -13.18 11.64 -9.87
CA ASP A 269 -13.73 10.50 -9.16
C ASP A 269 -14.15 9.36 -10.11
N ALA A 270 -14.83 9.69 -11.21
CA ALA A 270 -15.21 8.71 -12.22
C ALA A 270 -13.99 8.08 -12.88
N TRP A 271 -12.96 8.88 -13.17
CA TRP A 271 -11.69 8.39 -13.71
C TRP A 271 -10.97 7.46 -12.71
N ALA A 272 -10.81 7.89 -11.45
CA ALA A 272 -10.17 7.08 -10.41
C ALA A 272 -10.95 5.79 -10.10
N SER A 273 -12.28 5.84 -10.15
CA SER A 273 -13.13 4.65 -10.00
C SER A 273 -12.91 3.65 -11.12
N ALA A 274 -12.77 4.12 -12.37
CA ALA A 274 -12.46 3.26 -13.51
C ALA A 274 -11.07 2.62 -13.36
N LEU A 275 -10.07 3.38 -12.90
CA LEU A 275 -8.74 2.85 -12.57
C LEU A 275 -8.85 1.73 -11.54
N SER A 276 -9.55 1.97 -10.42
CA SER A 276 -9.73 0.98 -9.36
C SER A 276 -10.30 -0.35 -9.87
N LEU A 277 -11.26 -0.32 -10.80
CA LEU A 277 -11.83 -1.52 -11.42
C LEU A 277 -10.82 -2.30 -12.26
N LEU A 278 -9.84 -1.64 -12.87
CA LEU A 278 -8.74 -2.31 -13.57
C LEU A 278 -7.78 -2.99 -12.57
N ILE A 279 -7.53 -2.32 -11.44
CA ILE A 279 -6.57 -2.77 -10.41
C ILE A 279 -7.10 -3.96 -9.62
N VAL A 280 -8.35 -3.92 -9.16
CA VAL A 280 -8.93 -4.95 -8.29
C VAL A 280 -9.24 -6.25 -9.05
N ARG A 281 -9.21 -6.20 -10.38
CA ARG A 281 -9.54 -7.36 -11.21
C ARG A 281 -8.48 -8.46 -11.07
N THR A 282 -8.89 -9.65 -10.66
CA THR A 282 -8.06 -10.85 -10.70
C THR A 282 -7.76 -11.26 -12.15
N PRO A 283 -6.50 -11.59 -12.49
CA PRO A 283 -6.15 -12.05 -13.83
C PRO A 283 -6.74 -13.43 -14.16
N PRO A 284 -6.77 -13.82 -15.45
CA PRO A 284 -7.23 -15.14 -15.87
C PRO A 284 -6.54 -16.28 -15.13
N GLY A 285 -7.30 -17.32 -14.79
CA GLY A 285 -6.79 -18.47 -14.04
C GLY A 285 -6.76 -18.30 -12.51
N GLY A 286 -7.14 -17.13 -11.97
CA GLY A 286 -7.29 -16.92 -10.51
C GLY A 286 -8.60 -17.45 -9.93
N GLN A 287 -9.04 -18.63 -10.35
CA GLN A 287 -10.22 -19.27 -9.76
C GLN A 287 -9.88 -19.89 -8.40
N PRO A 288 -10.85 -20.14 -7.50
CA PRO A 288 -10.60 -20.69 -6.15
C PRO A 288 -9.84 -22.03 -6.13
N GLU A 289 -9.83 -22.76 -7.24
CA GLU A 289 -9.11 -24.04 -7.38
C GLU A 289 -7.66 -23.87 -7.88
N SER A 290 -7.23 -22.64 -8.18
CA SER A 290 -5.85 -22.33 -8.57
C SER A 290 -4.90 -22.55 -7.39
N PRO A 291 -3.73 -23.17 -7.59
CA PRO A 291 -2.69 -23.22 -6.56
C PRO A 291 -2.01 -21.85 -6.35
N LEU A 292 -2.16 -20.91 -7.28
CA LEU A 292 -1.64 -19.55 -7.18
C LEU A 292 -2.69 -18.63 -6.58
N ASP A 293 -2.25 -17.81 -5.62
CA ASP A 293 -3.03 -16.71 -5.08
C ASP A 293 -2.89 -15.49 -6.00
N LEU A 294 -3.82 -15.32 -6.93
CA LEU A 294 -3.76 -14.21 -7.89
C LEU A 294 -4.55 -12.99 -7.42
N ASP A 295 -5.02 -13.00 -6.17
CA ASP A 295 -5.65 -11.83 -5.58
C ASP A 295 -4.61 -10.71 -5.48
N TYR A 296 -5.05 -9.48 -5.73
CA TYR A 296 -4.17 -8.29 -5.69
C TYR A 296 -3.01 -8.30 -6.70
N PHE A 297 -2.98 -9.20 -7.69
CA PHE A 297 -1.88 -9.31 -8.65
C PHE A 297 -1.61 -7.99 -9.39
N HIS A 298 -2.65 -7.39 -9.97
CA HIS A 298 -2.55 -6.10 -10.64
C HIS A 298 -2.31 -4.95 -9.65
N GLU A 299 -2.83 -5.05 -8.44
CA GLU A 299 -2.56 -4.07 -7.38
C GLU A 299 -1.08 -4.05 -6.99
N LYS A 300 -0.45 -5.21 -6.85
CA LYS A 300 0.99 -5.30 -6.63
C LYS A 300 1.77 -4.65 -7.79
N ALA A 301 1.37 -4.91 -9.03
CA ALA A 301 1.99 -4.25 -10.19
C ALA A 301 1.81 -2.72 -10.15
N MET A 302 0.65 -2.22 -9.71
CA MET A 302 0.45 -0.77 -9.52
C MET A 302 1.30 -0.20 -8.39
N VAL A 303 1.43 -0.89 -7.27
CA VAL A 303 2.30 -0.47 -6.16
C VAL A 303 3.74 -0.32 -6.66
N GLU A 304 4.27 -1.32 -7.36
CA GLU A 304 5.61 -1.26 -7.95
C GLU A 304 5.74 -0.13 -8.98
N LEU A 305 4.70 0.12 -9.76
CA LEU A 305 4.66 1.21 -10.74
C LEU A 305 4.66 2.59 -10.07
N VAL A 306 3.94 2.74 -8.95
CA VAL A 306 3.93 3.97 -8.14
C VAL A 306 5.26 4.19 -7.43
N ILE A 307 5.98 3.13 -7.04
CA ILE A 307 7.35 3.25 -6.50
C ILE A 307 8.30 3.70 -7.61
N ALA A 308 8.22 3.07 -8.78
CA ALA A 308 9.13 3.29 -9.90
C ALA A 308 8.95 4.66 -10.59
N ARG A 309 7.76 5.26 -10.55
CA ARG A 309 7.45 6.61 -11.06
C ARG A 309 8.02 6.88 -12.47
N GLU A 310 8.83 7.92 -12.61
CA GLU A 310 9.43 8.36 -13.89
C GLU A 310 10.43 7.34 -14.45
N ASN A 311 11.09 6.57 -13.58
CA ASN A 311 12.01 5.50 -13.99
C ASN A 311 11.26 4.34 -14.64
N GLY A 312 9.99 4.15 -14.26
CA GLY A 312 9.08 3.16 -14.83
C GLY A 312 9.39 1.73 -14.40
N LEU A 313 8.36 0.89 -14.42
CA LEU A 313 8.41 -0.52 -14.08
C LEU A 313 8.61 -1.36 -15.34
N THR A 314 9.61 -2.25 -15.35
CA THR A 314 9.78 -3.19 -16.45
C THR A 314 8.79 -4.34 -16.35
N VAL A 315 8.44 -4.95 -17.49
CA VAL A 315 7.63 -6.17 -17.52
C VAL A 315 8.25 -7.27 -16.65
N ASP A 316 9.56 -7.48 -16.75
CA ASP A 316 10.26 -8.50 -15.94
C ASP A 316 10.15 -8.24 -14.44
N ALA A 317 10.28 -6.98 -14.01
CA ALA A 317 10.14 -6.62 -12.59
C ALA A 317 8.70 -6.80 -12.09
N ALA A 318 7.70 -6.46 -12.91
CA ALA A 318 6.30 -6.68 -12.58
C ALA A 318 5.94 -8.17 -12.53
N VAL A 319 6.50 -8.98 -13.43
CA VAL A 319 6.39 -10.45 -13.43
C VAL A 319 7.00 -11.04 -12.16
N GLU A 320 8.18 -10.57 -11.75
CA GLU A 320 8.85 -11.04 -10.53
C GLU A 320 8.06 -10.66 -9.27
N ALA A 321 7.57 -9.41 -9.19
CA ALA A 321 6.72 -8.97 -8.08
C ALA A 321 5.43 -9.78 -7.99
N GLY A 322 4.80 -10.06 -9.14
CA GLY A 322 3.64 -10.93 -9.25
C GLY A 322 3.93 -12.38 -8.86
N PHE A 323 5.12 -12.91 -9.20
CA PHE A 323 5.56 -14.25 -8.82
C PHE A 323 5.67 -14.38 -7.30
N GLU A 324 6.35 -13.44 -6.64
CA GLU A 324 6.52 -13.46 -5.19
C GLU A 324 5.19 -13.34 -4.44
N LEU A 325 4.30 -12.46 -4.91
CA LEU A 325 2.94 -12.36 -4.38
C LEU A 325 2.18 -13.68 -4.56
N ALA A 326 2.08 -14.16 -5.80
CA ALA A 326 1.18 -15.25 -6.14
C ALA A 326 1.59 -16.62 -5.63
N THR A 327 2.88 -16.79 -5.34
CA THR A 327 3.44 -18.04 -4.86
C THR A 327 3.81 -17.98 -3.37
N GLY A 328 3.55 -16.86 -2.69
CA GLY A 328 3.95 -16.63 -1.30
C GLY A 328 3.48 -17.72 -0.35
N ALA A 329 2.25 -18.20 -0.52
CA ALA A 329 1.64 -19.26 0.30
C ALA A 329 2.12 -20.69 -0.07
N LEU A 330 2.78 -20.87 -1.21
CA LEU A 330 3.21 -22.19 -1.68
C LEU A 330 4.59 -22.60 -1.11
N PRO A 331 4.82 -23.91 -0.91
CA PRO A 331 6.14 -24.44 -0.60
C PRO A 331 7.15 -24.05 -1.69
N ARG A 332 8.38 -23.64 -1.29
CA ARG A 332 9.44 -23.17 -2.20
C ARG A 332 9.72 -24.11 -3.39
N ALA A 333 9.60 -25.42 -3.18
CA ALA A 333 9.85 -26.42 -4.22
C ALA A 333 8.77 -26.43 -5.33
N GLU A 334 7.57 -25.94 -5.04
CA GLU A 334 6.41 -25.97 -5.93
C GLU A 334 6.17 -24.62 -6.64
N ARG A 335 6.63 -23.52 -6.06
CA ARG A 335 6.43 -22.14 -6.56
C ARG A 335 6.72 -21.99 -8.05
N ARG A 336 7.94 -22.37 -8.46
CA ARG A 336 8.39 -22.18 -9.85
C ARG A 336 7.56 -23.00 -10.84
N THR A 337 7.28 -24.26 -10.52
CA THR A 337 6.49 -25.14 -11.41
C THR A 337 5.05 -24.64 -11.57
N ALA A 338 4.40 -24.23 -10.47
CA ALA A 338 3.05 -23.68 -10.51
C ALA A 338 3.00 -22.40 -11.33
N TRP A 339 3.95 -21.49 -11.10
CA TRP A 339 4.07 -20.24 -11.85
C TRP A 339 4.34 -20.47 -13.33
N GLU A 340 5.34 -21.27 -13.71
CA GLU A 340 5.67 -21.55 -15.11
C GLU A 340 4.48 -22.16 -15.85
N THR A 341 3.73 -23.04 -15.20
CA THR A 341 2.50 -23.64 -15.78
C THR A 341 1.46 -22.58 -16.08
N TRP A 342 1.24 -21.64 -15.16
CA TRP A 342 0.28 -20.55 -15.34
C TRP A 342 0.78 -19.52 -16.38
N ALA A 343 2.04 -19.10 -16.30
CA ALA A 343 2.65 -18.13 -17.20
C ALA A 343 2.70 -18.64 -18.66
N LEU A 344 2.91 -19.94 -18.88
CA LEU A 344 2.81 -20.55 -20.20
C LEU A 344 1.40 -20.44 -20.81
N ARG A 345 0.36 -20.41 -19.97
CA ARG A 345 -1.03 -20.29 -20.40
C ARG A 345 -1.44 -18.83 -20.61
N TYR A 346 -0.85 -17.89 -19.86
CA TYR A 346 -1.16 -16.47 -19.90
C TYR A 346 0.10 -15.60 -20.05
N PRO A 347 0.86 -15.74 -21.15
CA PRO A 347 2.19 -15.13 -21.29
C PRO A 347 2.16 -13.60 -21.39
N ALA A 348 1.01 -13.00 -21.71
CA ALA A 348 0.86 -11.57 -21.93
C ALA A 348 0.21 -10.82 -20.75
N VAL A 349 -0.13 -11.49 -19.64
CA VAL A 349 -0.97 -10.93 -18.56
C VAL A 349 -0.50 -9.57 -18.02
N VAL A 350 0.81 -9.40 -17.81
CA VAL A 350 1.39 -8.13 -17.35
C VAL A 350 1.35 -7.06 -18.46
N CYS A 351 1.67 -7.44 -19.70
CA CYS A 351 1.58 -6.53 -20.84
C CYS A 351 0.13 -6.08 -21.08
N ASP A 352 -0.82 -7.00 -20.99
CA ASP A 352 -2.25 -6.72 -21.14
C ASP A 352 -2.74 -5.76 -20.05
N PHE A 353 -2.26 -5.93 -18.81
CA PHE A 353 -2.53 -4.99 -17.73
C PHE A 353 -1.96 -3.59 -18.03
N PHE A 354 -0.70 -3.49 -18.46
CA PHE A 354 -0.10 -2.21 -18.82
C PHE A 354 -0.79 -1.54 -20.01
N LEU A 355 -1.20 -2.31 -21.02
CA LEU A 355 -1.99 -1.79 -22.14
C LEU A 355 -3.35 -1.28 -21.66
N ALA A 356 -4.02 -1.98 -20.74
CA ALA A 356 -5.27 -1.49 -20.13
C ALA A 356 -5.07 -0.17 -19.36
N LEU A 357 -3.93 0.00 -18.68
CA LEU A 357 -3.58 1.28 -18.04
C LEU A 357 -3.32 2.39 -19.07
N VAL A 358 -2.68 2.07 -20.20
CA VAL A 358 -2.48 3.02 -21.31
C VAL A 358 -3.82 3.46 -21.89
N ASP A 359 -4.71 2.51 -22.19
CA ASP A 359 -6.05 2.81 -22.70
C ASP A 359 -6.85 3.65 -21.70
N HIS A 360 -6.61 3.48 -20.40
CA HIS A 360 -7.21 4.33 -19.38
C HIS A 360 -6.59 5.74 -19.28
N GLY A 361 -5.33 5.89 -19.69
CA GLY A 361 -4.52 7.10 -19.49
C GLY A 361 -3.78 7.13 -18.14
N ALA A 362 -3.65 5.98 -17.47
CA ALA A 362 -2.94 5.82 -16.20
C ALA A 362 -1.45 5.51 -16.36
N ALA A 363 -1.03 5.01 -17.51
CA ALA A 363 0.36 4.72 -17.79
C ALA A 363 0.76 5.06 -19.23
N GLU A 364 2.05 5.21 -19.45
CA GLU A 364 2.70 5.12 -20.76
C GLU A 364 3.43 3.78 -20.84
N PHE A 365 3.41 3.08 -21.97
CA PHE A 365 4.06 1.78 -22.14
C PHE A 365 4.77 1.70 -23.49
N ASP A 366 6.06 1.38 -23.50
CA ASP A 366 6.87 1.24 -24.72
C ASP A 366 7.01 -0.21 -25.22
N GLY A 367 6.32 -1.14 -24.57
CA GLY A 367 6.37 -2.58 -24.85
C GLY A 367 7.25 -3.37 -23.88
N CYS A 368 8.16 -2.72 -23.14
CA CYS A 368 8.96 -3.39 -22.11
C CYS A 368 8.95 -2.67 -20.76
N ARG A 369 8.56 -1.40 -20.72
CA ARG A 369 8.54 -0.57 -19.52
C ARG A 369 7.30 0.31 -19.49
N ALA A 370 6.59 0.28 -18.36
CA ALA A 370 5.46 1.14 -18.07
C ALA A 370 5.90 2.31 -17.16
N ARG A 371 5.38 3.52 -17.39
CA ARG A 371 5.55 4.68 -16.50
C ARG A 371 4.19 5.18 -16.07
N ILE A 372 4.04 5.51 -14.79
CA ILE A 372 2.78 6.07 -14.27
C ILE A 372 2.59 7.50 -14.81
N THR A 373 1.35 7.86 -15.17
CA THR A 373 1.04 9.24 -15.53
C THR A 373 0.84 10.10 -14.28
N PRO A 374 1.01 11.44 -14.35
CA PRO A 374 0.73 12.31 -13.21
C PRO A 374 -0.71 12.21 -12.70
N LEU A 375 -1.67 11.91 -13.58
CA LEU A 375 -3.07 11.71 -13.20
C LEU A 375 -3.26 10.43 -12.37
N ALA A 376 -2.67 9.31 -12.78
CA ALA A 376 -2.68 8.09 -12.00
C ALA A 376 -1.97 8.27 -10.66
N LEU A 377 -0.81 8.95 -10.65
CA LEU A 377 -0.09 9.23 -9.41
C LEU A 377 -0.94 10.06 -8.44
N SER A 378 -1.68 11.05 -8.93
CA SER A 378 -2.63 11.81 -8.12
C SER A 378 -3.73 10.94 -7.51
N ALA A 379 -4.35 10.06 -8.31
CA ALA A 379 -5.41 9.17 -7.83
C ALA A 379 -4.88 8.14 -6.82
N MET A 380 -3.71 7.55 -7.08
CA MET A 380 -3.06 6.60 -6.19
C MET A 380 -2.65 7.25 -4.87
N ARG A 381 -2.15 8.49 -4.90
CA ARG A 381 -1.88 9.26 -3.68
C ARG A 381 -3.11 9.38 -2.79
N GLU A 382 -4.27 9.71 -3.37
CA GLU A 382 -5.51 9.79 -2.59
C GLU A 382 -5.95 8.42 -2.08
N ALA A 383 -5.82 7.36 -2.89
CA ALA A 383 -6.13 5.99 -2.48
C ALA A 383 -5.26 5.55 -1.29
N TYR A 384 -3.94 5.72 -1.40
CA TYR A 384 -2.98 5.38 -0.34
C TYR A 384 -3.19 6.18 0.93
N GLY A 385 -3.53 7.47 0.83
CA GLY A 385 -3.88 8.28 1.99
C GLY A 385 -5.09 7.76 2.76
N ARG A 386 -6.06 7.12 2.08
CA ARG A 386 -7.20 6.45 2.75
C ARG A 386 -6.77 5.17 3.48
N GLU A 387 -5.74 4.50 2.97
CA GLU A 387 -5.13 3.29 3.57
C GLU A 387 -4.03 3.59 4.60
N GLY A 388 -3.78 4.87 4.92
CA GLY A 388 -2.78 5.29 5.89
C GLY A 388 -1.34 5.33 5.37
N VAL A 389 -1.12 5.18 4.06
CA VAL A 389 0.18 5.39 3.42
C VAL A 389 0.26 6.82 2.89
N GLU A 390 1.15 7.62 3.47
CA GLU A 390 1.26 9.04 3.15
C GLU A 390 2.20 9.30 1.96
N MET A 391 1.72 10.07 0.98
CA MET A 391 2.55 10.62 -0.10
C MET A 391 2.35 12.14 -0.12
N LEU A 392 3.37 12.88 0.32
CA LEU A 392 3.27 14.34 0.48
C LEU A 392 3.36 15.08 -0.86
N LEU A 393 2.66 16.22 -0.97
CA LEU A 393 2.84 17.12 -2.11
C LEU A 393 3.94 18.14 -1.81
N LEU A 394 4.88 18.26 -2.74
CA LEU A 394 5.88 19.31 -2.66
C LEU A 394 5.26 20.68 -2.93
N PRO A 395 5.52 21.70 -2.09
CA PRO A 395 5.18 23.07 -2.40
C PRO A 395 5.86 23.55 -3.68
N ALA A 396 5.37 24.64 -4.27
CA ALA A 396 6.05 25.30 -5.38
C ALA A 396 7.52 25.60 -5.04
N PRO A 397 8.48 25.43 -5.99
CA PRO A 397 9.90 25.55 -5.70
C PRO A 397 10.26 26.87 -5.01
N GLU A 398 9.59 27.98 -5.32
CA GLU A 398 9.80 29.31 -4.73
C GLU A 398 9.42 29.38 -3.24
N ARG A 399 8.50 28.51 -2.81
CA ARG A 399 7.98 28.46 -1.43
C ARG A 399 8.74 27.49 -0.54
N MET A 400 9.53 26.59 -1.11
CA MET A 400 10.35 25.64 -0.36
C MET A 400 11.58 26.30 0.25
N SER A 401 11.82 26.10 1.54
CA SER A 401 13.12 26.43 2.14
C SER A 401 14.20 25.43 1.68
N ALA A 402 15.47 25.75 1.91
CA ALA A 402 16.56 24.79 1.66
C ALA A 402 16.47 23.55 2.57
N VAL A 403 15.88 23.68 3.77
CA VAL A 403 15.62 22.55 4.66
C VAL A 403 14.54 21.64 4.08
N ASP A 404 13.45 22.23 3.58
CA ASP A 404 12.36 21.46 2.93
C ASP A 404 12.89 20.69 1.72
N LEU A 405 13.78 21.31 0.92
CA LEU A 405 14.44 20.63 -0.19
C LEU A 405 15.27 19.43 0.29
N LEU A 406 16.17 19.62 1.26
CA LEU A 406 17.07 18.57 1.74
C LEU A 406 16.30 17.39 2.35
N HIS A 407 15.22 17.67 3.08
CA HIS A 407 14.32 16.63 3.58
C HIS A 407 13.61 15.90 2.44
N ALA A 408 13.09 16.63 1.45
CA ALA A 408 12.36 16.04 0.33
C ALA A 408 13.21 15.08 -0.50
N VAL A 409 14.43 15.49 -0.85
CA VAL A 409 15.32 14.71 -1.73
C VAL A 409 16.07 13.57 -1.01
N ARG A 410 15.87 13.43 0.30
CA ARG A 410 16.52 12.37 1.10
C ARG A 410 15.99 10.99 0.73
N ASP A 411 14.69 10.90 0.52
CA ASP A 411 13.98 9.64 0.27
C ASP A 411 13.67 9.45 -1.23
N MET A 412 14.13 10.38 -2.08
CA MET A 412 13.99 10.31 -3.53
C MET A 412 15.11 9.48 -4.16
N GLU A 413 14.81 8.88 -5.31
CA GLU A 413 15.83 8.32 -6.19
C GLU A 413 16.72 9.42 -6.78
N ASN A 414 17.94 9.07 -7.20
CA ASN A 414 18.95 10.06 -7.58
C ASN A 414 18.50 10.98 -8.73
N GLU A 415 17.89 10.44 -9.80
CA GLU A 415 17.44 11.28 -10.92
C GLU A 415 16.32 12.25 -10.51
N GLU A 416 15.38 11.79 -9.67
CA GLU A 416 14.28 12.61 -9.16
C GLU A 416 14.79 13.70 -8.22
N ALA A 417 15.71 13.35 -7.32
CA ALA A 417 16.39 14.29 -6.45
C ALA A 417 17.12 15.39 -7.25
N ASP A 418 17.83 15.02 -8.33
CA ASP A 418 18.54 15.96 -9.19
C ASP A 418 17.58 16.90 -9.94
N ALA A 419 16.46 16.38 -10.45
CA ALA A 419 15.42 17.18 -11.09
C ALA A 419 14.79 18.18 -10.10
N GLU A 420 14.50 17.74 -8.88
CA GLU A 420 13.95 18.58 -7.81
C GLU A 420 14.92 19.69 -7.38
N ILE A 421 16.21 19.34 -7.22
CA ILE A 421 17.28 20.30 -6.95
C ILE A 421 17.36 21.34 -8.08
N ALA A 422 17.30 20.91 -9.34
CA ALA A 422 17.36 21.81 -10.49
C ALA A 422 16.18 22.80 -10.51
N LEU A 423 14.96 22.34 -10.22
CA LEU A 423 13.78 23.19 -10.08
C LEU A 423 13.94 24.21 -8.96
N TRP A 424 14.39 23.78 -7.78
CA TRP A 424 14.60 24.66 -6.64
C TRP A 424 15.69 25.71 -6.88
N LEU A 425 16.78 25.33 -7.56
CA LEU A 425 17.85 26.23 -7.97
C LEU A 425 17.37 27.23 -9.03
N GLY A 426 16.60 26.78 -10.03
CA GLY A 426 16.06 27.61 -11.10
C GLY A 426 15.12 28.72 -10.64
N ALA A 427 14.49 28.54 -9.47
CA ALA A 427 13.60 29.51 -8.86
C ALA A 427 14.32 30.64 -8.07
N ARG A 428 15.66 30.64 -8.00
CA ARG A 428 16.44 31.53 -7.12
C ARG A 428 17.71 32.05 -7.78
N GLU A 429 18.19 33.19 -7.27
CA GLU A 429 19.53 33.68 -7.61
C GLU A 429 20.63 32.73 -7.06
N PRO A 430 21.63 32.32 -7.86
CA PRO A 430 22.62 31.31 -7.47
C PRO A 430 23.33 31.56 -6.12
N ARG A 431 23.74 32.81 -5.86
CA ARG A 431 24.37 33.17 -4.58
C ARG A 431 23.40 33.12 -3.40
N GLN A 432 22.13 33.44 -3.63
CA GLN A 432 21.10 33.34 -2.59
C GLN A 432 20.82 31.88 -2.27
N ALA A 433 20.67 31.04 -3.29
CA ALA A 433 20.49 29.60 -3.14
C ALA A 433 21.63 28.96 -2.33
N ALA A 434 22.89 29.26 -2.68
CA ALA A 434 24.05 28.75 -1.95
C ALA A 434 24.07 29.18 -0.47
N ARG A 435 23.72 30.45 -0.16
CA ARG A 435 23.62 30.90 1.24
C ARG A 435 22.53 30.15 2.01
N GLN A 436 21.37 29.92 1.39
CA GLN A 436 20.27 29.19 2.02
C GLN A 436 20.66 27.73 2.29
N LEU A 437 21.31 27.07 1.33
CA LEU A 437 21.82 25.70 1.48
C LEU A 437 22.87 25.59 2.58
N ILE A 438 23.87 26.49 2.60
CA ILE A 438 24.92 26.48 3.63
C ILE A 438 24.32 26.73 5.02
N ALA A 439 23.33 27.63 5.12
CA ALA A 439 22.61 27.87 6.38
C ALA A 439 21.80 26.65 6.84
N ALA A 440 21.13 25.94 5.91
CA ALA A 440 20.42 24.71 6.21
C ALA A 440 21.38 23.59 6.66
N GLY A 441 22.48 23.40 5.92
CA GLY A 441 23.53 22.46 6.30
C GLY A 441 24.20 22.79 7.63
N ALA A 442 24.18 24.04 8.09
CA ALA A 442 24.76 24.40 9.39
C ALA A 442 23.96 23.84 10.57
N VAL A 443 22.65 23.65 10.41
CA VAL A 443 21.71 23.15 11.43
C VAL A 443 21.27 21.71 11.22
N GLY A 444 21.43 21.16 10.01
CA GLY A 444 21.10 19.78 9.67
C GLY A 444 22.07 18.74 10.22
N ASP A 445 21.73 17.47 10.00
CA ASP A 445 22.61 16.33 10.30
C ASP A 445 23.78 16.24 9.30
N SER A 446 24.62 15.21 9.42
CA SER A 446 25.77 15.01 8.53
C SER A 446 25.39 14.85 7.07
N ALA A 447 24.35 14.07 6.77
CA ALA A 447 23.91 13.80 5.40
C ALA A 447 23.34 15.08 4.77
N ASP A 448 22.50 15.83 5.51
CA ASP A 448 21.99 17.12 5.06
C ASP A 448 23.11 18.11 4.77
N ARG A 449 24.10 18.19 5.66
CA ARG A 449 25.21 19.13 5.51
C ARG A 449 26.06 18.81 4.28
N VAL A 450 26.47 17.55 4.10
CA VAL A 450 27.24 17.13 2.94
C VAL A 450 26.48 17.38 1.65
N ARG A 451 25.19 17.02 1.61
CA ARG A 451 24.32 17.27 0.44
C ARG A 451 24.16 18.77 0.17
N ALA A 452 23.88 19.56 1.20
CA ALA A 452 23.72 21.01 1.06
C ALA A 452 24.95 21.69 0.48
N ILE A 453 26.14 21.26 0.91
CA ILE A 453 27.41 21.77 0.40
C ILE A 453 27.63 21.32 -1.05
N ALA A 454 27.39 20.05 -1.37
CA ALA A 454 27.51 19.55 -2.74
C ALA A 454 26.59 20.32 -3.71
N VAL A 455 25.33 20.54 -3.32
CA VAL A 455 24.37 21.33 -4.12
C VAL A 455 24.76 22.81 -4.17
N ALA A 456 25.28 23.39 -3.08
CA ALA A 456 25.75 24.78 -3.12
C ALA A 456 26.88 24.92 -4.14
N MET A 457 27.81 23.97 -4.19
CA MET A 457 28.94 23.96 -5.13
C MET A 457 28.49 23.80 -6.59
N SER A 458 27.33 23.18 -6.86
CA SER A 458 26.79 23.02 -8.22
C SER A 458 26.07 24.27 -8.75
N THR A 459 25.84 25.30 -7.92
CA THR A 459 25.16 26.54 -8.34
C THR A 459 25.90 27.35 -9.42
N GLY A 460 27.19 27.10 -9.63
CA GLY A 460 28.04 27.84 -10.57
C GLY A 460 28.38 29.28 -10.14
N ALA A 461 27.96 29.71 -8.94
CA ALA A 461 28.29 31.03 -8.40
C ALA A 461 29.74 31.09 -7.87
N ASP A 462 30.33 32.28 -7.89
CA ASP A 462 31.54 32.53 -7.08
C ASP A 462 31.15 32.59 -5.59
N LEU A 463 31.41 31.47 -4.90
CA LEU A 463 31.06 31.26 -3.49
C LEU A 463 32.15 31.71 -2.51
N ARG A 464 33.32 32.18 -2.99
CA ARG A 464 34.45 32.55 -2.10
C ARG A 464 34.04 33.50 -0.95
N PRO A 465 33.23 34.55 -1.18
CA PRO A 465 32.79 35.41 -0.08
C PRO A 465 31.92 34.68 0.94
N ILE A 466 31.06 33.77 0.47
CA ILE A 466 30.15 33.00 1.34
C ILE A 466 30.94 32.01 2.20
N TRP A 467 31.96 31.36 1.62
CA TRP A 467 32.84 30.48 2.38
C TRP A 467 33.67 31.23 3.41
N GLN A 468 34.18 32.43 3.08
CA GLN A 468 34.89 33.30 4.02
C GLN A 468 33.99 33.67 5.22
N ASP A 469 32.76 34.08 4.96
CA ASP A 469 31.78 34.41 6.00
C ASP A 469 31.44 33.18 6.88
N SER A 470 31.51 31.98 6.30
CA SER A 470 31.16 30.71 6.98
C SER A 470 32.27 30.15 7.88
N LEU A 471 33.49 30.70 7.85
CA LEU A 471 34.60 30.25 8.71
C LEU A 471 34.33 30.41 10.21
N GLY A 472 33.36 31.27 10.59
CA GLY A 472 32.89 31.45 11.96
C GLY A 472 31.82 30.44 12.41
N VAL A 473 31.26 29.65 11.50
CA VAL A 473 30.21 28.67 11.80
C VAL A 473 30.86 27.30 12.01
N ARG A 474 30.92 26.82 13.26
CA ARG A 474 31.68 25.61 13.64
C ARG A 474 31.39 24.38 12.75
N THR A 475 30.13 24.09 12.46
CA THR A 475 29.73 22.91 11.67
C THR A 475 30.07 23.03 10.19
N ILE A 476 30.15 24.25 9.65
CA ILE A 476 30.46 24.52 8.24
C ILE A 476 31.94 24.83 8.02
N ARG A 477 32.64 25.32 9.05
CA ARG A 477 34.03 25.73 8.97
C ARG A 477 34.95 24.71 8.28
N PRO A 478 34.90 23.39 8.58
CA PRO A 478 35.77 22.42 7.92
C PRO A 478 35.55 22.37 6.41
N HIS A 479 34.28 22.41 5.99
CA HIS A 479 33.87 22.39 4.58
C HIS A 479 34.23 23.71 3.88
N ALA A 480 34.10 24.85 4.58
CA ALA A 480 34.51 26.15 4.04
C ALA A 480 36.03 26.24 3.83
N LEU A 481 36.83 25.70 4.76
CA LEU A 481 38.29 25.61 4.60
C LEU A 481 38.65 24.74 3.40
N LEU A 482 38.00 23.58 3.23
CA LEU A 482 38.18 22.71 2.08
C LEU A 482 37.85 23.43 0.77
N ALA A 483 36.67 24.05 0.69
CA ALA A 483 36.21 24.76 -0.50
C ALA A 483 37.12 25.95 -0.89
N LEU A 484 37.61 26.71 0.09
CA LEU A 484 38.53 27.84 -0.17
C LEU A 484 39.90 27.36 -0.65
N ASN A 485 40.45 26.27 -0.08
CA ASN A 485 41.70 25.68 -0.57
C ASN A 485 41.54 25.10 -1.97
N PHE A 486 40.44 24.40 -2.24
CA PHE A 486 40.13 23.87 -3.56
C PHE A 486 40.01 24.99 -4.60
N ALA A 487 39.31 26.08 -4.27
CA ALA A 487 39.21 27.26 -5.14
C ALA A 487 40.58 27.96 -5.39
N ALA A 488 41.56 27.76 -4.50
CA ALA A 488 42.93 28.20 -4.67
C ALA A 488 43.82 27.18 -5.41
N GLY A 489 43.25 26.09 -5.93
CA GLY A 489 43.97 25.01 -6.61
C GLY A 489 44.84 24.18 -5.67
N ARG A 490 44.53 24.15 -4.37
CA ARG A 490 45.29 23.44 -3.34
C ARG A 490 44.51 22.26 -2.79
N ARG A 491 45.23 21.21 -2.41
CA ARG A 491 44.70 20.09 -1.63
C ARG A 491 44.77 20.43 -0.13
N PRO A 492 43.98 19.77 0.73
CA PRO A 492 44.09 19.93 2.19
C PRO A 492 45.50 19.74 2.74
N ALA A 493 46.26 18.77 2.20
CA ALA A 493 47.66 18.55 2.56
C ALA A 493 48.57 19.76 2.30
N ASP A 494 48.28 20.53 1.24
CA ASP A 494 49.02 21.71 0.79
C ASP A 494 48.28 23.02 1.13
N ALA A 495 47.38 22.98 2.10
CA ALA A 495 46.52 24.10 2.44
C ALA A 495 47.31 25.40 2.71
N LEU A 496 46.73 26.54 2.33
CA LEU A 496 47.29 27.83 2.67
C LEU A 496 47.46 27.95 4.20
N PRO A 497 48.57 28.53 4.72
CA PRO A 497 48.82 28.60 6.16
C PRO A 497 47.64 29.18 6.96
N GLU A 498 46.98 30.21 6.42
CA GLU A 498 45.81 30.87 6.99
C GLU A 498 44.49 30.09 6.84
N LEU A 499 44.46 29.06 5.99
CA LEU A 499 43.30 28.19 5.74
C LEU A 499 43.59 26.72 6.09
N ARG A 500 44.63 26.45 6.90
CA ARG A 500 44.96 25.08 7.29
C ARG A 500 43.91 24.57 8.29
N PRO A 501 43.24 23.42 8.00
CA PRO A 501 42.29 22.83 8.93
C PRO A 501 43.00 22.31 10.18
N THR A 502 42.35 22.44 11.34
CA THR A 502 42.81 21.83 12.59
C THR A 502 42.43 20.35 12.64
N ALA A 503 43.00 19.58 13.56
CA ALA A 503 42.60 18.18 13.78
C ALA A 503 41.10 18.06 14.14
N ASP A 504 40.56 19.03 14.89
CA ASP A 504 39.12 19.13 15.17
C ASP A 504 38.29 19.36 13.89
N ASP A 505 38.78 20.22 12.98
CA ASP A 505 38.11 20.47 11.70
C ASP A 505 38.09 19.19 10.84
N LEU A 506 39.25 18.50 10.74
CA LEU A 506 39.38 17.25 9.99
C LEU A 506 38.52 16.12 10.57
N ALA A 507 38.48 16.00 11.90
CA ALA A 507 37.64 15.01 12.58
C ALA A 507 36.15 15.23 12.26
N TRP A 508 35.69 16.49 12.30
CA TRP A 508 34.29 16.80 11.98
C TRP A 508 33.97 16.57 10.49
N LEU A 509 34.88 16.92 9.59
CA LEU A 509 34.75 16.66 8.16
C LEU A 509 34.62 15.17 7.86
N LEU A 510 35.50 14.34 8.44
CA LEU A 510 35.46 12.89 8.27
C LEU A 510 34.20 12.27 8.87
N LEU A 511 33.74 12.75 10.02
CA LEU A 511 32.45 12.34 10.60
C LEU A 511 31.30 12.58 9.62
N ASP A 512 31.24 13.76 9.01
CA ASP A 512 30.19 14.10 8.04
C ASP A 512 30.28 13.23 6.77
N LEU A 513 31.47 13.10 6.18
CA LEU A 513 31.68 12.37 4.92
C LEU A 513 31.46 10.85 5.08
N LEU A 514 32.01 10.26 6.12
CA LEU A 514 31.91 8.80 6.34
C LEU A 514 30.51 8.38 6.80
N SER A 515 29.79 9.25 7.51
CA SER A 515 28.40 9.00 7.91
C SER A 515 27.39 9.15 6.77
N THR A 516 27.81 9.66 5.61
CA THR A 516 26.91 9.87 4.47
C THR A 516 26.76 8.59 3.65
N PRO A 517 25.53 8.06 3.47
CA PRO A 517 25.28 6.89 2.63
C PRO A 517 25.84 7.08 1.21
N GLY A 518 26.42 6.02 0.65
CA GLY A 518 27.03 6.04 -0.70
C GLY A 518 28.50 6.44 -0.72
N LEU A 519 28.92 7.49 0.01
CA LEU A 519 30.32 7.96 -0.03
C LEU A 519 31.31 6.96 0.56
N ALA A 520 30.90 6.20 1.57
CA ALA A 520 31.69 5.13 2.18
C ALA A 520 31.21 3.72 1.77
N ALA A 521 30.46 3.59 0.67
CA ALA A 521 29.90 2.31 0.26
C ALA A 521 31.00 1.32 -0.18
N GLU A 522 31.99 1.77 -0.94
CA GLU A 522 33.09 0.92 -1.40
C GLU A 522 34.12 0.66 -0.29
N PRO A 523 34.74 -0.54 -0.25
CA PRO A 523 35.78 -0.85 0.73
C PRO A 523 36.96 0.13 0.72
N SER A 524 37.37 0.63 -0.46
CA SER A 524 38.50 1.56 -0.64
C SER A 524 38.18 3.02 -0.30
N SER A 525 36.90 3.38 -0.12
CA SER A 525 36.49 4.78 0.09
C SER A 525 37.10 5.39 1.34
N VAL A 526 37.25 4.61 2.42
CA VAL A 526 37.80 5.12 3.69
C VAL A 526 39.25 5.58 3.52
N GLY A 527 40.12 4.74 2.93
CA GLY A 527 41.51 5.12 2.68
C GLY A 527 41.64 6.29 1.70
N THR A 528 40.76 6.35 0.70
CA THR A 528 40.73 7.46 -0.28
C THR A 528 40.38 8.78 0.40
N LEU A 529 39.31 8.81 1.21
CA LEU A 529 38.88 10.00 1.95
C LEU A 529 39.95 10.48 2.93
N PHE A 530 40.64 9.56 3.62
CA PHE A 530 41.78 9.91 4.47
C PHE A 530 42.92 10.53 3.66
N GLY A 531 43.34 9.92 2.55
CA GLY A 531 44.41 10.47 1.71
C GLY A 531 44.06 11.81 1.04
N GLU A 532 42.77 12.10 0.83
CA GLU A 532 42.31 13.38 0.28
C GLU A 532 42.19 14.49 1.34
N CYS A 533 41.79 14.14 2.56
CA CYS A 533 41.44 15.11 3.60
C CYS A 533 42.53 15.30 4.66
N VAL A 534 43.25 14.24 5.02
CA VAL A 534 44.17 14.19 6.16
C VAL A 534 45.62 14.30 5.68
N PRO A 535 46.43 15.21 6.24
CA PRO A 535 47.86 15.24 5.95
C PRO A 535 48.58 13.98 6.43
N ASP A 536 49.54 13.49 5.65
CA ASP A 536 50.38 12.34 5.99
C ASP A 536 50.97 12.47 7.41
N GLY A 537 50.74 11.45 8.24
CA GLY A 537 51.23 11.38 9.62
C GLY A 537 50.33 12.03 10.67
N ALA A 538 49.20 12.63 10.28
CA ALA A 538 48.21 13.20 11.20
C ALA A 538 47.01 12.27 11.48
N GLU A 539 46.94 11.08 10.86
CA GLU A 539 45.78 10.19 10.88
C GLU A 539 45.41 9.74 12.29
N ILE A 540 46.40 9.32 13.08
CA ILE A 540 46.20 8.87 14.47
C ILE A 540 45.71 10.03 15.35
N GLU A 541 46.26 11.23 15.16
CA GLU A 541 45.80 12.42 15.88
C GLU A 541 44.33 12.72 15.55
N VAL A 542 43.96 12.65 14.27
CA VAL A 542 42.58 12.88 13.82
C VAL A 542 41.62 11.84 14.40
N ILE A 543 42.00 10.56 14.51
CA ILE A 543 41.19 9.52 15.17
C ILE A 543 40.86 9.88 16.62
N GLU A 544 41.84 10.35 17.40
CA GLU A 544 41.58 10.77 18.78
C GLU A 544 40.63 11.98 18.84
N HIS A 545 40.69 12.88 17.86
CA HIS A 545 39.76 14.01 17.76
C HIS A 545 38.35 13.57 17.32
N ILE A 546 38.21 12.53 16.48
CA ILE A 546 36.92 11.89 16.18
C ILE A 546 36.32 11.32 17.47
N HIS A 547 37.10 10.56 18.25
CA HIS A 547 36.68 10.04 19.55
C HIS A 547 36.29 11.15 20.54
N ALA A 548 36.97 12.29 20.52
CA ALA A 548 36.62 13.44 21.36
C ALA A 548 35.23 14.03 21.05
N GLN A 549 34.65 13.76 19.87
CA GLN A 549 33.30 14.19 19.52
C GLN A 549 32.18 13.25 20.00
N ARG A 550 32.48 12.15 20.71
CA ARG A 550 31.50 11.14 21.17
C ARG A 550 30.28 11.68 21.94
N ASP A 551 30.45 12.82 22.61
CA ASP A 551 29.36 13.47 23.36
C ASP A 551 28.55 14.47 22.53
N ARG A 552 29.01 14.75 21.31
CA ARG A 552 28.48 15.79 20.41
C ARG A 552 27.97 15.24 19.09
N HIS A 553 28.32 14.02 18.73
CA HIS A 553 27.96 13.41 17.46
C HIS A 553 27.54 11.94 17.66
N PRO A 554 26.31 11.54 17.27
CA PRO A 554 25.76 10.22 17.59
C PRO A 554 26.48 9.08 16.86
N LEU A 555 27.02 9.34 15.67
CA LEU A 555 27.61 8.29 14.81
C LEU A 555 29.11 8.04 15.04
N VAL A 556 29.71 8.59 16.11
CA VAL A 556 31.16 8.47 16.36
C VAL A 556 31.60 7.02 16.50
N HIS A 557 30.85 6.21 17.24
CA HIS A 557 31.16 4.79 17.39
C HIS A 557 31.15 4.08 16.03
N TRP A 558 30.08 4.27 15.26
CA TRP A 558 29.92 3.66 13.94
C TRP A 558 31.04 4.08 12.96
N VAL A 559 31.39 5.37 12.92
CA VAL A 559 32.48 5.86 12.05
C VAL A 559 33.84 5.27 12.45
N LEU A 560 34.13 5.19 13.76
CA LEU A 560 35.39 4.59 14.23
C LEU A 560 35.46 3.10 13.89
N THR A 561 34.36 2.35 14.04
CA THR A 561 34.28 0.95 13.62
C THR A 561 34.47 0.81 12.11
N LEU A 562 33.83 1.67 11.31
CA LEU A 562 34.01 1.68 9.86
C LEU A 562 35.46 1.92 9.45
N ILE A 563 36.15 2.84 10.13
CA ILE A 563 37.58 3.11 9.90
C ILE A 563 38.42 1.89 10.28
N ALA A 564 38.15 1.29 11.45
CA ALA A 564 38.86 0.09 11.92
C ALA A 564 38.74 -1.08 10.94
N ASP A 565 37.56 -1.27 10.34
CA ASP A 565 37.28 -2.38 9.44
C ASP A 565 37.89 -2.18 8.03
N ARG A 566 38.02 -0.93 7.56
CA ARG A 566 38.25 -0.65 6.14
C ARG A 566 39.48 0.18 5.83
N HIS A 567 40.14 0.79 6.81
CA HIS A 567 41.33 1.59 6.54
C HIS A 567 42.50 0.70 6.08
N PRO A 568 43.23 1.05 5.00
CA PRO A 568 44.29 0.19 4.44
C PRO A 568 45.56 0.14 5.30
N ASP A 569 45.80 1.17 6.12
CA ASP A 569 46.89 1.21 7.09
C ASP A 569 46.48 0.53 8.41
N ALA A 570 47.25 -0.49 8.82
CA ALA A 570 46.96 -1.31 9.99
C ALA A 570 47.10 -0.55 11.32
N ASP A 571 48.00 0.43 11.42
CA ASP A 571 48.20 1.21 12.65
C ASP A 571 47.03 2.19 12.84
N VAL A 572 46.57 2.81 11.75
CA VAL A 572 45.38 3.67 11.74
C VAL A 572 44.12 2.86 12.08
N ALA A 573 43.94 1.69 11.47
CA ALA A 573 42.83 0.79 11.77
C ALA A 573 42.81 0.36 13.25
N LEU A 574 43.97 -0.02 13.80
CA LEU A 574 44.10 -0.42 15.21
C LEU A 574 43.80 0.75 16.17
N SER A 575 44.25 1.95 15.84
CA SER A 575 43.95 3.17 16.61
C SER A 575 42.44 3.43 16.62
N ALA A 576 41.78 3.32 15.47
CA ALA A 576 40.33 3.49 15.34
C ALA A 576 39.56 2.43 16.15
N GLN A 577 39.99 1.16 16.12
CA GLN A 577 39.39 0.10 16.95
C GLN A 577 39.50 0.42 18.45
N SER A 578 40.69 0.81 18.91
CA SER A 578 40.90 1.18 20.32
C SER A 578 40.05 2.38 20.74
N ALA A 579 39.83 3.34 19.84
CA ALA A 579 38.93 4.47 20.05
C ALA A 579 37.46 4.05 20.07
N ALA A 580 37.04 3.13 19.18
CA ALA A 580 35.68 2.59 19.13
C ALA A 580 35.33 1.83 20.42
N ASP A 581 36.25 1.00 20.95
CA ASP A 581 36.08 0.24 22.20
C ASP A 581 35.87 1.15 23.41
N ARG A 582 36.49 2.35 23.39
CA ARG A 582 36.33 3.40 24.41
C ARG A 582 35.09 4.26 24.20
N THR A 583 34.37 4.09 23.09
CA THR A 583 33.21 4.90 22.71
C THR A 583 31.93 4.10 22.98
N PRO A 584 31.00 4.60 23.82
CA PRO A 584 29.75 3.89 24.08
C PRO A 584 28.90 3.78 22.81
N HIS A 585 28.30 2.61 22.60
CA HIS A 585 27.29 2.39 21.56
C HIS A 585 26.03 3.15 21.98
N ARG A 586 25.69 4.22 21.24
CA ARG A 586 24.51 5.05 21.49
C ARG A 586 23.44 4.81 20.45
#